data_AF-A0A397EUZ6-F1
#
_entry.id   AF-A0A397EUZ6-F1
#
_cell.length_a   1.000
_cell.length_b   1.000
_cell.length_c   1.000
_cell.angle_alpha   90.00
_cell.angle_beta   90.00
_cell.angle_gamma   90.00
#
_symmetry.space_group_name_H-M   'P 1'
#
loop_
_entity.id
_entity.type
_entity.pdbx_description
1 polymer ?
#
loop_
_entity_poly.entity_id
_entity_poly.type
_entity_poly.pdbx_seq_one_letter_code
_entity_poly.pdbx_strand_id
1 'polypeptide(L)'
;LHREPQLNRTAMYLHKLITLTTEKLDATTAHMLQYADEFLDPTGKGEVRVAAAAGPIKVGLWMNLVPKGLRNKKIDFSELGATVDVPKPVVMQTLAVRVCYLPYDVATQTALQNVDAPLGGVFGLDLLKIPAAPKGARGWTMRELSTETNVRLEYPLEGSVATASLAVKVTLLLPADVLYPANPRVAWWDPVTQSWLDDGISEILLVEETNMLYFNTMKLTHLAVVQRRNVHHVKHFWTMKTTVIDDGSAFTAGATAAVQLVLRNAMYNTIHFEVTDVGVRLVAPAVPALAALNAAYLSPEELLTRLGTAGMDLTPTEVDDKRFDVVPKLAVLEKQLIAQVLGLVAAFEMKSLSGDEDEVSPQWERWSDSPRYAVFCVKEVVWPWLNQADDVDDVGEFIHVLAEVDEETAAEVKFRTNATLSVNNPFDTYVHLRHALATLSTPDAKDRMDNSNLLLEVNLQKFLALLRLFSYTKPPKRRVVEARGRMVTNKDQLPPASADAMDPAEMAT
;
A
#
# COMPACT_ATOMS: atom_id res chain seq x y z
N LEU A 1 21.74 4.86 -20.32
CA LEU A 1 22.20 6.26 -20.54
C LEU A 1 21.06 7.24 -20.86
N HIS A 2 20.00 6.88 -21.60
CA HIS A 2 18.87 7.81 -21.86
C HIS A 2 17.69 7.74 -20.85
N ARG A 3 17.66 6.79 -19.91
CA ARG A 3 16.55 6.62 -18.95
C ARG A 3 16.58 7.59 -17.76
N GLU A 4 17.74 7.82 -17.14
CA GLU A 4 17.86 8.75 -16.00
C GLU A 4 17.42 10.20 -16.33
N PRO A 5 17.80 10.78 -17.49
CA PRO A 5 17.32 12.11 -17.88
C PRO A 5 15.79 12.18 -18.04
N GLN A 6 15.17 11.09 -18.51
CA GLN A 6 13.72 11.02 -18.73
C GLN A 6 12.96 10.90 -17.42
N LEU A 7 13.42 10.06 -16.48
CA LEU A 7 12.81 9.91 -15.16
C LEU A 7 12.86 11.22 -14.36
N ASN A 8 14.02 11.88 -14.37
CA ASN A 8 14.18 13.20 -13.73
C ASN A 8 13.24 14.23 -14.35
N ARG A 9 13.07 14.21 -15.67
CA ARG A 9 12.15 15.11 -16.38
C ARG A 9 10.68 14.87 -16.00
N THR A 10 10.25 13.61 -15.90
CA THR A 10 8.88 13.27 -15.47
C THR A 10 8.63 13.70 -14.03
N ALA A 11 9.56 13.43 -13.10
CA ALA A 11 9.46 13.87 -11.72
C ALA A 11 9.38 15.40 -11.61
N MET A 12 10.19 16.13 -12.39
CA MET A 12 10.11 17.59 -12.47
C MET A 12 8.77 18.09 -13.01
N TYR A 13 8.22 17.46 -14.05
CA TYR A 13 6.90 17.82 -14.58
C TYR A 13 5.78 17.56 -13.57
N LEU A 14 5.82 16.43 -12.87
CA LEU A 14 4.86 16.10 -11.83
C LEU A 14 4.89 17.14 -10.70
N HIS A 15 6.09 17.47 -10.19
CA HIS A 15 6.26 18.51 -9.19
C HIS A 15 5.69 19.85 -9.68
N LYS A 16 6.01 20.25 -10.93
CA LYS A 16 5.48 21.49 -11.51
C LYS A 16 3.96 21.50 -11.60
N LEU A 17 3.33 20.38 -11.97
CA LEU A 17 1.87 20.27 -12.01
C LEU A 17 1.24 20.40 -10.62
N ILE A 18 1.85 19.76 -9.61
CA ILE A 18 1.40 19.86 -8.22
C ILE A 18 1.50 21.31 -7.73
N THR A 19 2.65 21.96 -7.93
CA THR A 19 2.85 23.37 -7.55
C THR A 19 1.85 24.29 -8.24
N LEU A 20 1.68 24.18 -9.56
CA LEU A 20 0.74 25.00 -10.32
C LEU A 20 -0.71 24.80 -9.87
N THR A 21 -1.07 23.57 -9.46
CA THR A 21 -2.41 23.31 -8.94
C THR A 21 -2.63 24.05 -7.63
N THR A 22 -1.69 23.92 -6.68
CA THR A 22 -1.76 24.64 -5.40
C THR A 22 -1.80 26.16 -5.61
N GLU A 23 -0.94 26.71 -6.46
CA GLU A 23 -0.90 28.14 -6.78
C GLU A 23 -2.23 28.64 -7.36
N LYS A 24 -2.83 27.90 -8.30
CA LYS A 24 -4.12 28.28 -8.88
C LYS A 24 -5.26 28.21 -7.87
N LEU A 25 -5.28 27.17 -7.03
CA LEU A 25 -6.26 27.02 -5.97
C LEU A 25 -6.17 28.17 -4.96
N ASP A 26 -4.96 28.51 -4.54
CA ASP A 26 -4.73 29.62 -3.63
C ASP A 26 -5.08 30.96 -4.28
N ALA A 27 -4.63 31.25 -5.50
CA ALA A 27 -4.97 32.49 -6.20
C ALA A 27 -6.48 32.67 -6.38
N THR A 28 -7.18 31.59 -6.75
CA THR A 28 -8.65 31.60 -6.91
C THR A 28 -9.34 31.83 -5.57
N THR A 29 -8.89 31.14 -4.51
CA THR A 29 -9.44 31.33 -3.16
C THR A 29 -9.25 32.78 -2.70
N ALA A 30 -8.07 33.35 -2.89
CA ALA A 30 -7.74 34.71 -2.47
C ALA A 30 -8.61 35.74 -3.21
N HIS A 31 -8.80 35.55 -4.52
CA HIS A 31 -9.72 36.36 -5.31
C HIS A 31 -11.14 36.27 -4.77
N MET A 32 -11.65 35.07 -4.48
CA MET A 32 -13.01 34.91 -3.96
C MET A 32 -13.18 35.56 -2.57
N LEU A 33 -12.20 35.43 -1.68
CA LEU A 33 -12.24 36.07 -0.36
C LEU A 33 -12.24 37.61 -0.47
N GLN A 34 -11.41 38.15 -1.36
CA GLN A 34 -11.29 39.59 -1.57
C GLN A 34 -12.56 40.22 -2.16
N TYR A 35 -13.32 39.46 -2.95
CA TYR A 35 -14.52 39.88 -3.66
C TYR A 35 -15.78 39.19 -3.10
N ALA A 36 -15.74 38.71 -1.85
CA ALA A 36 -16.76 37.82 -1.29
C ALA A 36 -18.18 38.42 -1.29
N ASP A 37 -18.29 39.74 -1.18
CA ASP A 37 -19.56 40.48 -1.23
C ASP A 37 -20.26 40.37 -2.60
N GLU A 38 -19.51 40.19 -3.68
CA GLU A 38 -20.07 40.04 -5.04
C GLU A 38 -20.73 38.67 -5.24
N PHE A 39 -20.39 37.69 -4.40
CA PHE A 39 -20.98 36.36 -4.41
C PHE A 39 -22.13 36.22 -3.39
N LEU A 40 -22.45 37.28 -2.65
CA LEU A 40 -23.53 37.24 -1.68
C LEU A 40 -24.88 37.22 -2.40
N ASP A 41 -25.70 36.22 -2.09
CA ASP A 41 -27.11 36.25 -2.47
C ASP A 41 -27.80 37.41 -1.71
N PRO A 42 -28.42 38.39 -2.41
CA PRO A 42 -29.13 39.50 -1.79
C PRO A 42 -30.26 39.05 -0.83
N THR A 43 -30.80 37.85 -1.05
CA THR A 43 -31.84 37.23 -0.21
C THR A 43 -31.27 36.29 0.86
N GLY A 44 -29.95 36.08 0.85
CA GLY A 44 -29.25 35.12 1.68
C GLY A 44 -29.01 35.58 3.12
N LYS A 45 -28.49 34.65 3.94
CA LYS A 45 -28.24 34.86 5.38
C LYS A 45 -26.90 35.54 5.70
N GLY A 46 -26.28 36.23 4.74
CA GLY A 46 -24.95 36.80 4.92
C GLY A 46 -23.83 35.77 4.79
N GLU A 47 -24.05 34.72 4.01
CA GLU A 47 -23.11 33.63 3.79
C GLU A 47 -23.00 33.33 2.29
N VAL A 48 -21.79 32.92 1.87
CA VAL A 48 -21.52 32.45 0.51
C VAL A 48 -21.09 31.00 0.59
N ARG A 49 -21.56 30.18 -0.34
CA ARG A 49 -21.08 28.81 -0.51
C ARG A 49 -20.85 28.53 -1.99
N VAL A 50 -19.65 28.11 -2.31
CA VAL A 50 -19.26 27.72 -3.67
C VAL A 50 -18.61 26.34 -3.60
N ALA A 51 -18.91 25.50 -4.58
CA ALA A 51 -18.24 24.24 -4.81
C ALA A 51 -17.92 24.12 -6.30
N ALA A 52 -16.83 23.42 -6.61
CA ALA A 52 -16.44 23.11 -7.98
C ALA A 52 -15.63 21.83 -8.02
N ALA A 53 -15.68 21.14 -9.15
CA ALA A 53 -14.85 19.99 -9.46
C ALA A 53 -14.24 20.13 -10.87
N ALA A 54 -12.96 19.79 -11.00
CA ALA A 54 -12.23 19.73 -12.26
C ALA A 54 -11.55 18.35 -12.35
N GLY A 55 -12.26 17.39 -12.97
CA GLY A 55 -11.87 15.99 -12.92
C GLY A 55 -11.83 15.48 -11.47
N PRO A 56 -10.73 14.86 -11.01
CA PRO A 56 -10.62 14.35 -9.65
C PRO A 56 -10.33 15.42 -8.59
N ILE A 57 -9.95 16.65 -8.97
CA ILE A 57 -9.70 17.74 -8.01
C ILE A 57 -11.03 18.40 -7.69
N LYS A 58 -11.33 18.57 -6.40
CA LYS A 58 -12.59 19.18 -5.95
C LYS A 58 -12.33 20.23 -4.86
N VAL A 59 -13.08 21.32 -4.88
CA VAL A 59 -12.86 22.47 -3.98
C VAL A 59 -14.19 23.05 -3.55
N GLY A 60 -14.32 23.33 -2.26
CA GLY A 60 -15.46 23.98 -1.64
C GLY A 60 -14.98 25.17 -0.81
N LEU A 61 -15.73 26.26 -0.86
CA LEU A 61 -15.48 27.45 -0.05
C LEU A 61 -16.80 27.91 0.56
N TRP A 62 -16.85 27.97 1.89
CA TRP A 62 -17.93 28.62 2.62
C TRP A 62 -17.37 29.89 3.27
N MET A 63 -18.06 31.01 3.11
CA MET A 63 -17.65 32.31 3.66
C MET A 63 -18.79 32.86 4.53
N ASN A 64 -18.49 33.18 5.78
CA ASN A 64 -19.43 33.76 6.72
C ASN A 64 -19.18 35.27 6.82
N LEU A 65 -19.94 36.07 6.06
CA LEU A 65 -19.74 37.52 6.00
C LEU A 65 -20.48 38.24 7.13
N VAL A 66 -21.63 37.72 7.55
CA VAL A 66 -22.44 38.29 8.62
C VAL A 66 -22.72 37.22 9.69
N PRO A 67 -21.82 37.08 10.69
CA PRO A 67 -21.94 36.05 11.71
C PRO A 67 -23.21 36.23 12.55
N LYS A 68 -24.14 35.29 12.45
CA LYS A 68 -25.41 35.28 13.22
C LYS A 68 -25.69 33.95 13.92
N GLY A 69 -24.78 32.97 13.82
CA GLY A 69 -25.00 31.63 14.35
C GLY A 69 -24.70 31.52 15.84
N LEU A 70 -25.69 31.03 16.61
CA LEU A 70 -25.54 30.73 18.03
C LEU A 70 -25.34 29.24 18.32
N ARG A 71 -25.21 28.42 17.28
CA ARG A 71 -25.11 26.96 17.33
C ARG A 71 -24.06 26.47 16.33
N ASN A 72 -23.64 25.22 16.47
CA ASN A 72 -22.85 24.54 15.46
C ASN A 72 -23.59 24.54 14.12
N LYS A 73 -22.82 24.49 13.04
CA LYS A 73 -23.35 24.59 11.68
C LYS A 73 -22.76 23.50 10.80
N LYS A 74 -23.65 22.69 10.24
CA LYS A 74 -23.34 21.75 9.17
C LYS A 74 -23.21 22.50 7.84
N ILE A 75 -22.01 22.49 7.26
CA ILE A 75 -21.69 23.00 5.94
C ILE A 75 -21.62 21.81 5.00
N ASP A 76 -22.54 21.76 4.05
CA ASP A 76 -22.65 20.67 3.08
C ASP A 76 -21.99 21.07 1.75
N PHE A 77 -20.99 20.31 1.33
CA PHE A 77 -20.29 20.41 0.06
C PHE A 77 -20.59 19.15 -0.77
N SER A 78 -21.86 18.98 -1.16
CA SER A 78 -22.34 17.74 -1.78
C SER A 78 -21.60 17.37 -3.08
N GLU A 79 -21.17 18.36 -3.88
CA GLU A 79 -20.35 18.15 -5.09
C GLU A 79 -18.98 17.51 -4.78
N LEU A 80 -18.47 17.73 -3.55
CA LEU A 80 -17.24 17.13 -3.07
C LEU A 80 -17.47 15.75 -2.47
N GLY A 81 -18.72 15.41 -2.14
CA GLY A 81 -19.04 14.31 -1.24
C GLY A 81 -18.57 14.58 0.20
N ALA A 82 -18.50 15.86 0.60
CA ALA A 82 -17.97 16.26 1.90
C ALA A 82 -18.99 17.07 2.71
N THR A 83 -18.97 16.90 4.03
CA THR A 83 -19.69 17.76 4.97
C THR A 83 -18.79 18.09 6.14
N VAL A 84 -18.84 19.33 6.60
CA VAL A 84 -18.09 19.83 7.75
C VAL A 84 -19.06 20.44 8.76
N ASP A 85 -19.13 19.91 9.98
CA ASP A 85 -19.86 20.52 11.10
C ASP A 85 -18.91 21.38 11.93
N VAL A 86 -19.03 22.70 11.78
CA VAL A 86 -18.17 23.66 12.46
C VAL A 86 -18.78 24.10 13.80
N PRO A 87 -17.98 24.14 14.88
CA PRO A 87 -18.43 24.60 16.19
C PRO A 87 -18.88 26.06 16.22
N LYS A 88 -19.76 26.39 17.17
CA LYS A 88 -20.25 27.76 17.40
C LYS A 88 -19.16 28.85 17.36
N PRO A 89 -17.97 28.70 18.01
CA PRO A 89 -16.92 29.73 17.94
C PRO A 89 -16.50 30.10 16.51
N VAL A 90 -16.50 29.14 15.59
CA VAL A 90 -16.19 29.37 14.17
C VAL A 90 -17.33 30.11 13.47
N VAL A 91 -18.58 29.73 13.74
CA VAL A 91 -19.78 30.35 13.15
C VAL A 91 -20.01 31.78 13.63
N MET A 92 -19.46 32.15 14.78
CA MET A 92 -19.55 33.51 15.35
C MET A 92 -18.53 34.49 14.76
N GLN A 93 -17.63 34.04 13.88
CA GLN A 93 -16.56 34.86 13.31
C GLN A 93 -16.79 35.13 11.83
N THR A 94 -16.31 36.28 11.36
CA THR A 94 -16.22 36.60 9.93
C THR A 94 -14.99 35.92 9.34
N LEU A 95 -15.18 34.69 8.88
CA LEU A 95 -14.13 33.83 8.34
C LEU A 95 -14.67 32.92 7.24
N ALA A 96 -13.78 32.21 6.56
CA ALA A 96 -14.12 31.21 5.57
C ALA A 96 -13.62 29.82 5.98
N VAL A 97 -14.34 28.79 5.55
CA VAL A 97 -13.93 27.38 5.61
C VAL A 97 -13.69 26.93 4.18
N ARG A 98 -12.44 26.55 3.90
CA ARG A 98 -12.07 25.94 2.61
C ARG A 98 -11.94 24.44 2.77
N VAL A 99 -12.47 23.72 1.81
CA VAL A 99 -12.34 22.28 1.68
C VAL A 99 -11.74 21.96 0.31
N CYS A 100 -10.72 21.13 0.25
CA CYS A 100 -10.10 20.69 -1.01
C CYS A 100 -9.91 19.17 -0.99
N TYR A 101 -10.15 18.51 -2.11
CA TYR A 101 -9.75 17.13 -2.34
C TYR A 101 -8.77 17.08 -3.51
N LEU A 102 -7.60 16.49 -3.25
CA LEU A 102 -6.52 16.29 -4.21
C LEU A 102 -6.26 14.80 -4.36
N PRO A 103 -6.23 14.25 -5.58
CA PRO A 103 -6.06 12.80 -5.80
C PRO A 103 -4.60 12.34 -5.68
N TYR A 104 -3.71 13.19 -5.18
CA TYR A 104 -2.28 12.92 -5.07
C TYR A 104 -1.75 13.40 -3.72
N ASP A 105 -0.65 12.80 -3.31
CA ASP A 105 0.09 13.20 -2.12
C ASP A 105 0.76 14.56 -2.35
N VAL A 106 0.30 15.58 -1.63
CA VAL A 106 0.94 16.92 -1.59
C VAL A 106 2.08 17.00 -0.59
N ALA A 107 2.25 15.96 0.24
CA ALA A 107 3.33 15.88 1.20
C ALA A 107 4.64 15.43 0.54
N THR A 108 5.76 15.70 1.21
CA THR A 108 7.09 15.36 0.71
C THR A 108 7.29 13.84 0.76
N GLN A 109 7.23 13.19 -0.41
CA GLN A 109 7.40 11.74 -0.53
C GLN A 109 8.83 11.27 -0.20
N THR A 110 9.83 12.15 -0.31
CA THR A 110 11.26 11.81 -0.17
C THR A 110 11.77 11.83 1.27
N ALA A 111 11.02 12.41 2.21
CA ALA A 111 11.42 12.48 3.61
C ALA A 111 11.49 11.07 4.22
N LEU A 112 12.66 10.67 4.73
CA LEU A 112 12.88 9.32 5.29
C LEU A 112 12.00 9.04 6.51
N GLN A 113 11.61 10.06 7.25
CA GLN A 113 10.73 9.95 8.41
C GLN A 113 9.24 9.80 8.05
N ASN A 114 8.87 10.02 6.79
CA ASN A 114 7.49 9.89 6.32
C ASN A 114 7.11 8.40 6.13
N VAL A 115 6.84 7.68 7.20
CA VAL A 115 6.58 6.22 7.13
C VAL A 115 5.22 5.83 6.53
N ASP A 116 4.35 6.83 6.29
CA ASP A 116 2.98 6.62 5.84
C ASP A 116 2.71 7.23 4.46
N ALA A 117 1.75 6.65 3.75
CA ALA A 117 1.20 7.16 2.50
C ALA A 117 -0.30 7.43 2.64
N PRO A 118 -0.82 8.49 2.00
CA PRO A 118 -2.25 8.74 1.93
C PRO A 118 -2.93 7.72 0.99
N LEU A 119 -4.07 7.20 1.41
CA LEU A 119 -4.93 6.29 0.66
C LEU A 119 -6.07 7.07 -0.03
N GLY A 120 -6.10 7.03 -1.35
CA GLY A 120 -7.16 7.67 -2.14
C GLY A 120 -7.10 9.20 -2.17
N GLY A 121 -5.94 9.79 -1.86
CA GLY A 121 -5.69 11.22 -1.96
C GLY A 121 -5.66 11.96 -0.62
N VAL A 122 -5.57 13.29 -0.70
CA VAL A 122 -5.43 14.20 0.43
C VAL A 122 -6.60 15.16 0.46
N PHE A 123 -7.15 15.36 1.65
CA PHE A 123 -8.24 16.28 1.95
C PHE A 123 -7.72 17.49 2.73
N GLY A 124 -7.76 18.68 2.13
CA GLY A 124 -7.44 19.93 2.82
C GLY A 124 -8.66 20.53 3.50
N LEU A 125 -8.49 20.98 4.74
CA LEU A 125 -9.48 21.73 5.50
C LEU A 125 -8.83 22.97 6.11
N ASP A 126 -9.18 24.17 5.67
CA ASP A 126 -8.59 25.40 6.18
C ASP A 126 -9.65 26.34 6.77
N LEU A 127 -9.27 27.07 7.83
CA LEU A 127 -9.93 28.31 8.22
C LEU A 127 -9.17 29.49 7.63
N LEU A 128 -9.86 30.39 6.96
CA LEU A 128 -9.25 31.53 6.27
C LEU A 128 -9.88 32.83 6.77
N LYS A 129 -9.03 33.84 6.97
CA LYS A 129 -9.48 35.21 7.25
C LYS A 129 -10.15 35.79 6.02
N ILE A 130 -11.29 36.45 6.21
CA ILE A 130 -11.92 37.25 5.16
C ILE A 130 -11.41 38.70 5.28
N PRO A 131 -10.97 39.32 4.17
CA PRO A 131 -10.58 40.74 4.14
C PRO A 131 -11.71 41.68 4.59
N ALA A 132 -11.36 42.93 4.89
CA ALA A 132 -12.34 43.93 5.30
C ALA A 132 -13.40 44.14 4.20
N ALA A 133 -14.68 44.16 4.60
CA ALA A 133 -15.79 44.37 3.67
C ALA A 133 -15.68 45.75 2.98
N PRO A 134 -16.07 45.85 1.70
CA PRO A 134 -16.02 47.12 1.00
C PRO A 134 -16.99 48.14 1.60
N LYS A 135 -16.63 49.41 1.46
CA LYS A 135 -17.40 50.54 1.99
C LYS A 135 -18.00 51.33 0.82
N GLY A 136 -19.31 51.57 0.88
CA GLY A 136 -19.97 52.49 -0.04
C GLY A 136 -19.67 53.95 0.33
N ALA A 137 -19.21 54.76 -0.62
CA ALA A 137 -19.06 56.20 -0.46
C ALA A 137 -19.43 56.93 -1.75
N ARG A 138 -20.49 57.75 -1.70
CA ARG A 138 -20.94 58.61 -2.82
C ARG A 138 -21.14 57.85 -4.15
N GLY A 139 -21.73 56.66 -4.09
CA GLY A 139 -21.96 55.81 -5.28
C GLY A 139 -20.76 54.97 -5.72
N TRP A 140 -19.60 55.11 -5.06
CA TRP A 140 -18.43 54.25 -5.26
C TRP A 140 -18.38 53.13 -4.22
N THR A 141 -17.91 51.96 -4.63
CA THR A 141 -17.55 50.86 -3.74
C THR A 141 -16.05 50.90 -3.52
N MET A 142 -15.61 51.34 -2.34
CA MET A 142 -14.19 51.37 -1.97
C MET A 142 -13.82 50.04 -1.30
N ARG A 143 -12.84 49.34 -1.85
CA ARG A 143 -12.34 48.06 -1.35
C ARG A 143 -10.85 48.17 -1.01
N GLU A 144 -10.50 47.73 0.18
CA GLU A 144 -9.10 47.58 0.57
C GLU A 144 -8.56 46.28 -0.03
N LEU A 145 -7.48 46.38 -0.79
CA LEU A 145 -6.80 45.23 -1.35
C LEU A 145 -5.80 44.70 -0.34
N SER A 146 -5.99 43.47 0.11
CA SER A 146 -5.04 42.82 1.02
C SER A 146 -3.74 42.49 0.28
N THR A 147 -2.60 42.82 0.89
CA THR A 147 -1.28 42.33 0.43
C THR A 147 -1.05 40.87 0.80
N GLU A 148 -1.74 40.38 1.83
CA GLU A 148 -1.70 38.99 2.28
C GLU A 148 -2.84 38.18 1.63
N THR A 149 -2.52 37.06 1.01
CA THR A 149 -3.47 36.16 0.37
C THR A 149 -3.71 34.91 1.23
N ASN A 150 -4.97 34.50 1.40
CA ASN A 150 -5.37 33.28 2.13
C ASN A 150 -4.72 33.13 3.52
N VAL A 151 -4.85 34.17 4.36
CA VAL A 151 -4.36 34.12 5.74
C VAL A 151 -5.09 33.00 6.49
N ARG A 152 -4.36 31.90 6.77
CA ARG A 152 -4.88 30.76 7.53
C ARG A 152 -4.99 31.11 9.00
N LEU A 153 -6.11 30.73 9.61
CA LEU A 153 -6.38 30.91 11.03
C LEU A 153 -6.06 29.60 11.76
N GLU A 154 -5.44 29.71 12.92
CA GLU A 154 -5.19 28.55 13.77
C GLU A 154 -6.47 28.00 14.38
N TYR A 155 -6.45 26.71 14.71
CA TYR A 155 -7.53 26.04 15.42
C TYR A 155 -7.00 25.30 16.65
N PRO A 156 -7.62 25.46 17.83
CA PRO A 156 -8.75 26.34 18.14
C PRO A 156 -8.48 27.84 17.92
N LEU A 157 -9.52 28.61 17.61
CA LEU A 157 -9.39 30.05 17.37
C LEU A 157 -8.88 30.78 18.62
N GLU A 158 -8.00 31.77 18.43
CA GLU A 158 -7.47 32.60 19.52
C GLU A 158 -8.59 33.18 20.41
N GLY A 159 -8.38 33.17 21.72
CA GLY A 159 -9.38 33.59 22.71
C GLY A 159 -10.45 32.53 23.02
N SER A 160 -10.45 31.39 22.33
CA SER A 160 -11.24 30.22 22.75
C SER A 160 -10.58 29.55 23.95
N VAL A 161 -11.37 29.20 24.97
CA VAL A 161 -10.87 28.41 26.10
C VAL A 161 -10.55 27.00 25.59
N ALA A 162 -9.30 26.54 25.75
CA ALA A 162 -8.83 25.25 25.22
C ALA A 162 -9.70 24.06 25.67
N THR A 163 -10.18 24.07 26.93
CA THR A 163 -11.07 23.04 27.48
C THR A 163 -12.51 23.09 26.94
N ALA A 164 -12.89 24.15 26.24
CA ALA A 164 -14.21 24.33 25.61
C ALA A 164 -14.16 24.22 24.07
N SER A 165 -12.98 23.97 23.50
CA SER A 165 -12.81 23.88 22.05
C SER A 165 -13.31 22.53 21.55
N LEU A 166 -14.42 22.55 20.80
CA LEU A 166 -15.03 21.34 20.24
C LEU A 166 -14.30 20.93 18.96
N ALA A 167 -14.23 19.64 18.66
CA ALA A 167 -13.68 19.20 17.38
C ALA A 167 -14.63 19.55 16.22
N VAL A 168 -14.05 19.80 15.06
CA VAL A 168 -14.79 19.91 13.79
C VAL A 168 -15.14 18.50 13.34
N LYS A 169 -16.42 18.24 13.06
CA LYS A 169 -16.85 16.92 12.56
C LYS A 169 -16.80 16.91 11.05
N VAL A 170 -16.20 15.89 10.48
CA VAL A 170 -16.01 15.77 9.03
C VAL A 170 -16.66 14.47 8.57
N THR A 171 -17.35 14.55 7.44
CA THR A 171 -17.89 13.41 6.72
C THR A 171 -17.40 13.47 5.29
N LEU A 172 -16.78 12.40 4.79
CA LEU A 172 -16.20 12.32 3.44
C LEU A 172 -16.63 11.05 2.73
N LEU A 173 -17.04 11.18 1.47
CA LEU A 173 -17.15 10.07 0.54
C LEU A 173 -15.75 9.72 0.02
N LEU A 174 -15.28 8.52 0.35
CA LEU A 174 -14.00 8.01 -0.11
C LEU A 174 -14.12 7.43 -1.54
N PRO A 175 -13.06 7.52 -2.36
CA PRO A 175 -13.00 6.86 -3.67
C PRO A 175 -13.35 5.37 -3.61
N ALA A 176 -14.17 4.90 -4.56
CA ALA A 176 -14.65 3.51 -4.60
C ALA A 176 -13.60 2.52 -5.13
N ASP A 177 -12.55 3.01 -5.78
CA ASP A 177 -11.45 2.27 -6.39
C ASP A 177 -10.21 2.15 -5.50
N VAL A 178 -10.38 2.40 -4.19
CA VAL A 178 -9.31 2.34 -3.20
C VAL A 178 -9.68 1.36 -2.09
N LEU A 179 -8.70 0.54 -1.68
CA LEU A 179 -8.81 -0.41 -0.60
C LEU A 179 -8.58 0.29 0.74
N TYR A 180 -9.62 0.35 1.56
CA TYR A 180 -9.55 0.86 2.92
C TYR A 180 -9.59 -0.29 3.92
N PRO A 181 -8.77 -0.27 4.98
CA PRO A 181 -8.91 -1.22 6.08
C PRO A 181 -10.19 -0.90 6.88
N ALA A 182 -10.82 -1.93 7.46
CA ALA A 182 -12.05 -1.78 8.25
C ALA A 182 -11.93 -0.74 9.39
N ASN A 183 -10.74 -0.63 9.99
CA ASN A 183 -10.40 0.39 10.97
C ASN A 183 -9.36 1.36 10.37
N PRO A 184 -9.78 2.38 9.60
CA PRO A 184 -8.84 3.30 8.98
C PRO A 184 -8.20 4.22 10.02
N ARG A 185 -6.94 4.59 9.75
CA ARG A 185 -6.27 5.68 10.48
C ARG A 185 -6.40 6.94 9.65
N VAL A 186 -6.85 8.02 10.28
CA VAL A 186 -6.88 9.36 9.68
C VAL A 186 -5.79 10.19 10.35
N ALA A 187 -5.01 10.90 9.55
CA ALA A 187 -3.88 11.69 10.01
C ALA A 187 -3.84 13.05 9.33
N TRP A 188 -3.18 14.01 9.96
CA TRP A 188 -2.86 15.32 9.39
C TRP A 188 -1.36 15.42 9.07
N TRP A 189 -1.00 16.20 8.05
CA TRP A 189 0.39 16.39 7.66
C TRP A 189 1.04 17.48 8.51
N ASP A 190 2.10 17.12 9.23
CA ASP A 190 2.96 18.07 9.92
C ASP A 190 4.18 18.44 9.03
N PRO A 191 4.26 19.68 8.53
CA PRO A 191 5.37 20.11 7.71
C PRO A 191 6.69 20.22 8.50
N VAL A 192 6.65 20.35 9.83
CA VAL A 192 7.87 20.49 10.66
C VAL A 192 8.57 19.15 10.80
N THR A 193 7.85 18.13 11.24
CA THR A 193 8.39 16.77 11.31
C THR A 193 8.45 16.08 9.95
N GLN A 194 7.70 16.55 8.95
CA GLN A 194 7.50 15.91 7.65
C GLN A 194 6.91 14.51 7.81
N SER A 195 5.85 14.40 8.61
CA SER A 195 5.18 13.14 8.90
C SER A 195 3.67 13.30 9.02
N TRP A 196 2.95 12.19 8.84
CA TRP A 196 1.53 12.10 9.11
C TRP A 196 1.31 11.78 10.60
N LEU A 197 0.59 12.65 11.30
CA LEU A 197 0.30 12.52 12.73
C LEU A 197 -1.21 12.36 12.96
N ASP A 198 -1.61 11.62 13.99
CA ASP A 198 -3.02 11.36 14.32
C ASP A 198 -3.49 12.11 15.58
N ASP A 199 -2.63 12.92 16.20
CA ASP A 199 -3.00 13.71 17.37
C ASP A 199 -4.09 14.74 17.03
N GLY A 200 -5.10 14.83 17.89
CA GLY A 200 -6.24 15.71 17.68
C GLY A 200 -7.29 15.17 16.70
N ILE A 201 -7.18 13.91 16.27
CA ILE A 201 -8.20 13.21 15.47
C ILE A 201 -8.89 12.14 16.33
N SER A 202 -10.21 12.03 16.23
CA SER A 202 -11.01 11.08 17.03
C SER A 202 -12.30 10.66 16.33
N GLU A 203 -13.03 9.71 16.94
CA GLU A 203 -14.34 9.23 16.46
C GLU A 203 -14.33 8.77 14.99
N ILE A 204 -13.27 8.07 14.58
CA ILE A 204 -13.12 7.57 13.22
C ILE A 204 -14.07 6.39 13.00
N LEU A 205 -14.91 6.49 11.98
CA LEU A 205 -15.84 5.44 11.56
C LEU A 205 -15.93 5.42 10.03
N LEU A 206 -15.66 4.26 9.43
CA LEU A 206 -15.91 4.02 8.01
C LEU A 206 -17.14 3.13 7.86
N VAL A 207 -18.10 3.60 7.07
CA VAL A 207 -19.27 2.82 6.66
C VAL A 207 -18.97 2.19 5.31
N GLU A 208 -18.55 0.92 5.32
CA GLU A 208 -18.06 0.20 4.14
C GLU A 208 -19.10 0.14 3.01
N GLU A 209 -20.40 0.04 3.31
CA GLU A 209 -21.45 -0.06 2.29
C GLU A 209 -21.61 1.22 1.47
N THR A 210 -21.26 2.37 2.04
CA THR A 210 -21.42 3.68 1.40
C THR A 210 -20.09 4.37 1.12
N ASN A 211 -18.97 3.78 1.54
CA ASN A 211 -17.65 4.40 1.55
C ASN A 211 -17.61 5.78 2.24
N MET A 212 -18.46 5.98 3.25
CA MET A 212 -18.55 7.23 3.98
C MET A 212 -17.69 7.15 5.24
N LEU A 213 -16.69 8.03 5.31
CA LEU A 213 -15.81 8.20 6.46
C LEU A 213 -16.29 9.35 7.34
N TYR A 214 -16.37 9.10 8.63
CA TYR A 214 -16.67 10.07 9.67
C TYR A 214 -15.47 10.18 10.59
N PHE A 215 -15.09 11.40 10.97
CA PHE A 215 -14.09 11.65 12.01
C PHE A 215 -14.24 13.05 12.57
N ASN A 216 -13.68 13.26 13.75
CA ASN A 216 -13.56 14.55 14.40
C ASN A 216 -12.10 15.01 14.35
N THR A 217 -11.86 16.30 14.12
CA THR A 217 -10.49 16.86 14.06
C THR A 217 -10.37 18.19 14.78
N MET A 218 -9.24 18.37 15.46
CA MET A 218 -8.72 19.64 15.99
C MET A 218 -7.67 20.25 15.06
N LYS A 219 -7.36 19.60 13.93
CA LYS A 219 -6.28 19.95 13.01
C LYS A 219 -6.89 20.32 11.66
N LEU A 220 -6.83 21.60 11.34
CA LEU A 220 -7.38 22.15 10.10
C LEU A 220 -6.21 22.42 9.15
N THR A 221 -5.86 21.38 8.39
CA THR A 221 -4.78 21.35 7.40
C THR A 221 -5.03 20.20 6.42
N HIS A 222 -4.00 19.72 5.75
CA HIS A 222 -4.03 18.49 4.95
C HIS A 222 -4.25 17.28 5.84
N LEU A 223 -5.32 16.54 5.55
CA LEU A 223 -5.78 15.33 6.22
C LEU A 223 -5.83 14.20 5.20
N ALA A 224 -5.60 12.97 5.63
CA ALA A 224 -5.76 11.79 4.78
C ALA A 224 -6.09 10.56 5.60
N VAL A 225 -6.75 9.58 4.97
CA VAL A 225 -6.67 8.20 5.44
C VAL A 225 -5.25 7.72 5.11
N VAL A 226 -4.53 7.17 6.08
CA VAL A 226 -3.12 6.81 5.90
C VAL A 226 -2.84 5.36 6.19
N GLN A 227 -1.83 4.82 5.51
CA GLN A 227 -1.32 3.48 5.73
C GLN A 227 0.20 3.50 5.68
N ARG A 228 0.84 2.59 6.42
CA ARG A 228 2.30 2.41 6.32
C ARG A 228 2.69 1.99 4.92
N ARG A 229 3.71 2.65 4.36
CA ARG A 229 4.18 2.41 2.98
C ARG A 229 4.61 0.97 2.76
N ASN A 230 5.35 0.39 3.71
CA ASN A 230 5.93 -0.94 3.55
C ASN A 230 4.98 -2.12 3.86
N VAL A 231 3.70 -1.87 4.09
CA VAL A 231 2.78 -2.91 4.58
C VAL A 231 2.63 -4.08 3.61
N HIS A 232 2.77 -3.85 2.29
CA HIS A 232 2.66 -4.88 1.27
C HIS A 232 4.00 -5.24 0.59
N HIS A 233 5.10 -4.57 0.96
CA HIS A 233 6.39 -4.72 0.28
C HIS A 233 6.99 -6.11 0.45
N VAL A 234 6.89 -6.71 1.65
CA VAL A 234 7.50 -8.01 1.97
C VAL A 234 6.63 -9.15 1.45
N LYS A 235 7.25 -10.06 0.70
CA LYS A 235 6.64 -11.28 0.17
C LYS A 235 7.02 -12.43 1.09
N HIS A 236 6.03 -13.01 1.76
CA HIS A 236 6.21 -14.17 2.63
C HIS A 236 6.26 -15.48 1.85
N PHE A 237 5.64 -15.49 0.68
CA PHE A 237 5.65 -16.63 -0.20
C PHE A 237 5.37 -16.16 -1.63
N TRP A 238 5.91 -16.88 -2.60
CA TRP A 238 5.54 -16.74 -3.99
C TRP A 238 5.67 -18.06 -4.75
N THR A 239 4.85 -18.23 -5.79
CA THR A 239 5.00 -19.29 -6.81
C THR A 239 4.88 -18.72 -8.21
N MET A 240 5.60 -19.33 -9.15
CA MET A 240 5.54 -19.06 -10.57
C MET A 240 5.37 -20.37 -11.32
N LYS A 241 4.34 -20.47 -12.15
CA LYS A 241 4.15 -21.63 -13.02
C LYS A 241 3.57 -21.21 -14.37
N THR A 242 4.05 -21.85 -15.43
CA THR A 242 3.40 -21.74 -16.73
C THR A 242 1.96 -22.25 -16.64
N THR A 243 1.05 -21.66 -17.41
CA THR A 243 -0.36 -22.06 -17.43
C THR A 243 -0.89 -22.11 -18.86
N VAL A 244 -1.91 -22.94 -19.06
CA VAL A 244 -2.60 -23.04 -20.35
C VAL A 244 -3.44 -21.79 -20.54
N ILE A 245 -3.39 -21.20 -21.74
CA ILE A 245 -4.36 -20.20 -22.15
C ILE A 245 -5.63 -20.94 -22.55
N ASP A 246 -6.67 -20.80 -21.74
CA ASP A 246 -8.00 -21.27 -22.05
C ASP A 246 -8.72 -20.27 -22.99
N ASP A 247 -9.90 -20.64 -23.51
CA ASP A 247 -10.78 -19.77 -24.32
C ASP A 247 -11.34 -18.56 -23.52
N GLY A 248 -10.71 -18.18 -22.41
CA GLY A 248 -11.08 -17.09 -21.53
C GLY A 248 -10.54 -15.72 -21.96
N SER A 249 -10.33 -14.87 -20.95
CA SER A 249 -9.90 -13.48 -21.15
C SER A 249 -8.52 -13.33 -21.78
N ALA A 250 -7.60 -14.25 -21.47
CA ALA A 250 -6.24 -14.23 -22.02
C ALA A 250 -6.26 -14.47 -23.53
N PHE A 251 -6.99 -15.50 -23.97
CA PHE A 251 -7.16 -15.81 -25.39
C PHE A 251 -7.87 -14.68 -26.14
N THR A 252 -8.92 -14.12 -25.56
CA THR A 252 -9.65 -12.98 -26.16
C THR A 252 -8.75 -11.76 -26.35
N ALA A 253 -7.77 -11.55 -25.45
CA ALA A 253 -6.78 -10.49 -25.56
C ALA A 253 -5.66 -10.79 -26.58
N GLY A 254 -5.65 -11.98 -27.18
CA GLY A 254 -4.63 -12.42 -28.14
C GLY A 254 -3.35 -12.94 -27.50
N ALA A 255 -3.39 -13.34 -26.22
CA ALA A 255 -2.23 -13.94 -25.57
C ALA A 255 -1.88 -15.30 -26.22
N THR A 256 -0.58 -15.60 -26.29
CA THR A 256 -0.07 -16.89 -26.79
C THR A 256 0.76 -17.66 -25.77
N ALA A 257 1.18 -16.99 -24.69
CA ALA A 257 1.81 -17.66 -23.54
C ALA A 257 1.40 -16.97 -22.22
N ALA A 258 1.29 -17.75 -21.14
CA ALA A 258 0.86 -17.25 -19.83
C ALA A 258 1.63 -17.90 -18.67
N VAL A 259 1.91 -17.10 -17.64
CA VAL A 259 2.52 -17.50 -16.38
C VAL A 259 1.67 -16.97 -15.24
N GLN A 260 1.35 -17.83 -14.28
CA GLN A 260 0.74 -17.44 -13.02
C GLN A 260 1.84 -17.09 -12.02
N LEU A 261 1.78 -15.88 -11.45
CA LEU A 261 2.59 -15.46 -10.31
C LEU A 261 1.65 -15.25 -9.11
N VAL A 262 1.77 -16.11 -8.11
CA VAL A 262 0.97 -15.99 -6.87
C VAL A 262 1.89 -15.53 -5.75
N LEU A 263 1.51 -14.48 -5.03
CA LEU A 263 2.24 -13.93 -3.89
C LEU A 263 1.39 -14.02 -2.62
N ARG A 264 2.07 -14.04 -1.47
CA ARG A 264 1.48 -13.84 -0.15
C ARG A 264 2.29 -12.79 0.60
N ASN A 265 1.60 -11.91 1.33
CA ASN A 265 2.23 -10.96 2.25
C ASN A 265 1.46 -10.91 3.57
N ALA A 266 1.80 -9.97 4.45
CA ALA A 266 1.17 -9.85 5.76
C ALA A 266 -0.33 -9.48 5.70
N MET A 267 -0.78 -8.86 4.61
CA MET A 267 -2.15 -8.36 4.45
C MET A 267 -3.03 -9.27 3.60
N TYR A 268 -2.43 -10.00 2.65
CA TYR A 268 -3.14 -10.82 1.69
C TYR A 268 -2.57 -12.23 1.66
N ASN A 269 -3.45 -13.21 1.88
CA ASN A 269 -3.13 -14.63 1.74
C ASN A 269 -2.86 -15.03 0.28
N THR A 270 -3.43 -14.30 -0.67
CA THR A 270 -3.28 -14.56 -2.11
C THR A 270 -3.36 -13.27 -2.89
N ILE A 271 -2.28 -12.95 -3.59
CA ILE A 271 -2.23 -11.94 -4.64
C ILE A 271 -1.81 -12.68 -5.91
N HIS A 272 -2.75 -12.92 -6.81
CA HIS A 272 -2.54 -13.72 -8.01
C HIS A 272 -2.49 -12.81 -9.22
N PHE A 273 -1.40 -12.90 -9.97
CA PHE A 273 -1.19 -12.26 -11.24
C PHE A 273 -1.11 -13.27 -12.36
N GLU A 274 -1.63 -12.88 -13.51
CA GLU A 274 -1.41 -13.58 -14.77
C GLU A 274 -0.55 -12.68 -15.67
N VAL A 275 0.63 -13.16 -15.99
CA VAL A 275 1.62 -12.49 -16.84
C VAL A 275 1.58 -13.16 -18.21
N THR A 276 1.36 -12.38 -19.26
CA THR A 276 1.26 -12.87 -20.65
C THR A 276 2.18 -12.07 -21.57
N ASP A 277 2.23 -12.45 -22.84
CA ASP A 277 2.90 -11.71 -23.90
C ASP A 277 2.21 -10.38 -24.28
N VAL A 278 0.91 -10.24 -23.99
CA VAL A 278 0.15 -9.00 -24.26
C VAL A 278 0.09 -8.04 -23.06
N GLY A 279 0.33 -8.53 -21.84
CA GLY A 279 0.38 -7.72 -20.63
C GLY A 279 0.22 -8.53 -19.34
N VAL A 280 -0.01 -7.84 -18.23
CA VAL A 280 -0.21 -8.42 -16.90
C VAL A 280 -1.59 -8.03 -16.39
N ARG A 281 -2.24 -8.95 -15.67
CA ARG A 281 -3.56 -8.75 -15.07
C ARG A 281 -3.59 -9.24 -13.64
N LEU A 282 -4.36 -8.57 -12.79
CA LEU A 282 -4.65 -9.04 -11.44
C LEU A 282 -5.78 -10.09 -11.48
N VAL A 283 -5.52 -11.32 -11.10
CA VAL A 283 -6.57 -12.34 -10.96
C VAL A 283 -7.20 -12.32 -9.56
N ALA A 284 -6.39 -12.15 -8.53
CA ALA A 284 -6.85 -12.01 -7.15
C ALA A 284 -6.00 -11.00 -6.37
N PRO A 285 -6.58 -10.23 -5.42
CA PRO A 285 -7.97 -10.29 -4.97
C PRO A 285 -8.96 -9.73 -6.00
N ALA A 286 -10.14 -10.35 -6.09
CA ALA A 286 -11.23 -9.96 -6.97
C ALA A 286 -12.33 -9.26 -6.17
N VAL A 287 -12.06 -8.01 -5.79
CA VAL A 287 -12.98 -7.16 -5.01
C VAL A 287 -13.47 -5.99 -5.86
N PRO A 288 -14.65 -5.41 -5.58
CA PRO A 288 -15.23 -4.35 -6.42
C PRO A 288 -14.28 -3.17 -6.69
N ALA A 289 -13.50 -2.75 -5.69
CA ALA A 289 -12.53 -1.66 -5.81
C ALA A 289 -11.44 -1.93 -6.86
N LEU A 290 -11.12 -3.20 -7.14
CA LEU A 290 -10.07 -3.60 -8.09
C LEU A 290 -10.63 -4.14 -9.41
N ALA A 291 -11.95 -4.10 -9.61
CA ALA A 291 -12.60 -4.75 -10.76
C ALA A 291 -12.02 -4.32 -12.12
N ALA A 292 -11.64 -3.04 -12.26
CA ALA A 292 -10.99 -2.54 -13.46
C ALA A 292 -9.61 -3.20 -13.72
N LEU A 293 -8.85 -3.47 -12.66
CA LEU A 293 -7.55 -4.15 -12.72
C LEU A 293 -7.70 -5.66 -12.89
N ASN A 294 -8.83 -6.23 -12.46
CA ASN A 294 -9.17 -7.63 -12.70
C ASN A 294 -9.59 -7.92 -14.15
N ALA A 295 -10.13 -6.91 -14.84
CA ALA A 295 -10.68 -7.07 -16.18
C ALA A 295 -9.66 -6.86 -17.31
N ALA A 296 -8.59 -6.09 -17.08
CA ALA A 296 -7.70 -5.61 -18.14
C ALA A 296 -6.28 -6.17 -18.04
N TYR A 297 -5.70 -6.53 -19.19
CA TYR A 297 -4.25 -6.69 -19.32
C TYR A 297 -3.62 -5.32 -19.53
N LEU A 298 -2.67 -4.98 -18.66
CA LEU A 298 -1.95 -3.71 -18.66
C LEU A 298 -0.45 -3.97 -18.77
N SER A 299 0.35 -2.94 -19.04
CA SER A 299 1.79 -3.09 -18.87
C SER A 299 2.12 -3.35 -17.39
N PRO A 300 3.23 -4.06 -17.09
CA PRO A 300 3.69 -4.27 -15.72
C PRO A 300 3.75 -2.99 -14.88
N GLU A 301 4.27 -1.90 -15.48
CA GLU A 301 4.41 -0.60 -14.84
C GLU A 301 3.04 0.01 -14.48
N GLU A 302 2.09 -0.05 -15.42
CA GLU A 302 0.76 0.56 -15.25
C GLU A 302 -0.07 -0.20 -14.22
N LEU A 303 -0.05 -1.54 -14.26
CA LEU A 303 -0.77 -2.37 -13.29
C LEU A 303 -0.29 -2.09 -11.87
N LEU A 304 1.03 -2.14 -11.62
CA LEU A 304 1.59 -1.92 -10.29
C LEU A 304 1.38 -0.49 -9.80
N THR A 305 1.49 0.50 -10.69
CA THR A 305 1.18 1.91 -10.34
C THR A 305 -0.27 2.05 -9.90
N ARG A 306 -1.23 1.47 -10.66
CA ARG A 306 -2.64 1.54 -10.30
C ARG A 306 -2.98 0.76 -9.03
N LEU A 307 -2.32 -0.38 -8.79
CA LEU A 307 -2.45 -1.10 -7.52
C LEU A 307 -1.96 -0.25 -6.34
N GLY A 308 -0.82 0.43 -6.50
CA GLY A 308 -0.31 1.39 -5.52
C GLY A 308 -1.32 2.49 -5.22
N THR A 309 -1.93 3.10 -6.26
CA THR A 309 -2.97 4.13 -6.08
C THR A 309 -4.24 3.59 -5.43
N ALA A 310 -4.57 2.31 -5.65
CA ALA A 310 -5.68 1.62 -5.02
C ALA A 310 -5.38 1.16 -3.58
N GLY A 311 -4.20 1.47 -3.02
CA GLY A 311 -3.81 1.12 -1.65
C GLY A 311 -3.12 -0.24 -1.50
N MET A 312 -2.66 -0.85 -2.61
CA MET A 312 -1.87 -2.08 -2.64
C MET A 312 -0.51 -1.83 -3.31
N ASP A 313 0.38 -1.14 -2.62
CA ASP A 313 1.73 -0.85 -3.13
C ASP A 313 2.69 -2.04 -2.95
N LEU A 314 3.00 -2.73 -4.05
CA LEU A 314 3.91 -3.89 -4.05
C LEU A 314 5.34 -3.54 -4.52
N THR A 315 5.60 -2.26 -4.78
CA THR A 315 6.79 -1.76 -5.49
C THR A 315 7.71 -0.93 -4.60
N PRO A 316 8.53 -1.59 -3.75
CA PRO A 316 9.45 -0.88 -2.89
C PRO A 316 10.53 -0.13 -3.67
N THR A 317 10.84 1.09 -3.23
CA THR A 317 11.89 1.94 -3.79
C THR A 317 13.19 1.89 -2.97
N GLU A 318 14.28 2.44 -3.52
CA GLU A 318 15.54 2.61 -2.76
C GLU A 318 15.39 3.56 -1.56
N VAL A 319 14.41 4.47 -1.60
CA VAL A 319 14.09 5.33 -0.46
C VAL A 319 13.43 4.49 0.63
N ASP A 320 12.60 3.52 0.27
CA ASP A 320 11.98 2.59 1.21
C ASP A 320 12.99 1.66 1.88
N ASP A 321 14.04 1.25 1.15
CA ASP A 321 15.16 0.50 1.74
C ASP A 321 15.74 1.24 2.95
N LYS A 322 16.07 2.52 2.75
CA LYS A 322 16.63 3.39 3.80
C LYS A 322 15.61 3.71 4.89
N ARG A 323 14.35 3.94 4.50
CA ARG A 323 13.25 4.31 5.40
C ARG A 323 12.91 3.19 6.40
N PHE A 324 13.02 1.94 5.96
CA PHE A 324 12.62 0.78 6.75
C PHE A 324 13.77 -0.15 7.11
N ASP A 325 15.01 0.32 6.95
CA ASP A 325 16.24 -0.42 7.24
C ASP A 325 16.25 -1.82 6.57
N VAL A 326 15.82 -1.86 5.31
CA VAL A 326 15.83 -3.09 4.50
C VAL A 326 17.17 -3.16 3.79
N VAL A 327 17.87 -4.27 3.99
CA VAL A 327 19.05 -4.62 3.21
C VAL A 327 18.61 -5.50 2.04
N PRO A 328 18.50 -4.95 0.80
CA PRO A 328 18.11 -5.74 -0.36
C PRO A 328 19.22 -6.70 -0.80
N LYS A 329 18.90 -7.64 -1.71
CA LYS A 329 19.93 -8.42 -2.39
C LYS A 329 20.82 -7.50 -3.22
N LEU A 330 22.06 -7.91 -3.43
CA LEU A 330 22.96 -7.19 -4.34
C LEU A 330 22.34 -7.11 -5.74
N ALA A 331 22.46 -5.94 -6.39
CA ALA A 331 21.83 -5.69 -7.69
C ALA A 331 22.26 -6.72 -8.76
N VAL A 332 23.52 -7.15 -8.72
CA VAL A 332 24.05 -8.21 -9.59
C VAL A 332 23.31 -9.53 -9.35
N LEU A 333 23.11 -9.92 -8.09
CA LEU A 333 22.39 -11.13 -7.71
C LEU A 333 20.94 -11.10 -8.18
N GLU A 334 20.20 -10.03 -7.87
CA GLU A 334 18.79 -9.87 -8.27
C GLU A 334 18.64 -9.95 -9.79
N LYS A 335 19.50 -9.25 -10.54
CA LYS A 335 19.49 -9.24 -12.00
C LYS A 335 19.76 -10.62 -12.60
N GLN A 336 20.75 -11.34 -12.07
CA GLN A 336 21.07 -12.68 -12.55
C GLN A 336 19.98 -13.69 -12.20
N LEU A 337 19.39 -13.61 -11.00
CA LEU A 337 18.27 -14.46 -10.60
C LEU A 337 17.07 -14.28 -11.52
N ILE A 338 16.68 -13.03 -11.81
CA ILE A 338 15.60 -12.75 -12.76
C ILE A 338 15.94 -13.37 -14.12
N ALA A 339 17.16 -13.17 -14.64
CA ALA A 339 17.56 -13.76 -15.92
C ALA A 339 17.49 -15.30 -15.92
N GLN A 340 17.89 -15.96 -14.84
CA GLN A 340 17.76 -17.43 -14.72
C GLN A 340 16.30 -17.87 -14.66
N VAL A 341 15.43 -17.16 -13.94
CA VAL A 341 13.99 -17.46 -13.88
C VAL A 341 13.36 -17.38 -15.27
N LEU A 342 13.67 -16.34 -16.03
CA LEU A 342 13.12 -16.16 -17.38
C LEU A 342 13.44 -17.35 -18.29
N GLY A 343 14.68 -17.84 -18.26
CA GLY A 343 15.11 -18.99 -19.06
C GLY A 343 14.56 -20.35 -18.62
N LEU A 344 13.80 -20.41 -17.51
CA LEU A 344 13.25 -21.64 -16.93
C LEU A 344 11.71 -21.66 -16.86
N VAL A 345 11.05 -20.49 -16.83
CA VAL A 345 9.62 -20.37 -16.52
C VAL A 345 8.69 -21.11 -17.49
N ALA A 346 9.14 -21.35 -18.72
CA ALA A 346 8.40 -22.13 -19.70
C ALA A 346 8.34 -23.63 -19.38
N ALA A 347 9.28 -24.13 -18.58
CA ALA A 347 9.45 -25.56 -18.29
C ALA A 347 9.36 -25.92 -16.80
N PHE A 348 9.61 -24.97 -15.89
CA PHE A 348 9.68 -25.22 -14.45
C PHE A 348 8.66 -24.39 -13.68
N GLU A 349 8.03 -25.04 -12.70
CA GLU A 349 7.39 -24.37 -11.58
C GLU A 349 8.47 -23.94 -10.58
N MET A 350 8.32 -22.75 -10.03
CA MET A 350 9.26 -22.18 -9.07
C MET A 350 8.51 -21.65 -7.88
N LYS A 351 9.05 -21.83 -6.68
CA LYS A 351 8.49 -21.27 -5.46
C LYS A 351 9.55 -20.75 -4.51
N SER A 352 9.20 -19.73 -3.74
CA SER A 352 9.96 -19.40 -2.54
C SER A 352 9.91 -20.54 -1.53
N LEU A 353 10.88 -20.58 -0.62
CA LEU A 353 10.77 -21.43 0.57
C LEU A 353 9.53 -21.05 1.41
N SER A 354 8.67 -22.02 1.70
CA SER A 354 7.56 -21.85 2.65
C SER A 354 7.98 -22.32 4.04
N GLY A 355 7.79 -21.49 5.07
CA GLY A 355 8.01 -21.88 6.47
C GLY A 355 6.93 -22.80 7.07
N ASP A 356 5.85 -23.04 6.32
CA ASP A 356 4.63 -23.71 6.80
C ASP A 356 4.67 -25.24 6.61
N GLU A 357 5.41 -25.78 5.64
CA GLU A 357 5.35 -27.22 5.30
C GLU A 357 6.71 -27.94 5.18
N ASP A 358 7.80 -27.20 4.92
CA ASP A 358 9.14 -27.77 4.89
C ASP A 358 9.90 -27.34 6.16
N GLU A 359 10.55 -28.26 6.87
CA GLU A 359 11.58 -27.90 7.85
C GLU A 359 12.70 -27.16 7.11
N VAL A 360 12.57 -25.84 6.97
CA VAL A 360 13.63 -25.00 6.42
C VAL A 360 14.82 -25.17 7.35
N SER A 361 15.85 -25.89 6.92
CA SER A 361 17.01 -26.13 7.78
C SER A 361 17.57 -24.76 8.23
N PRO A 362 18.03 -24.62 9.49
CA PRO A 362 18.51 -23.34 10.05
C PRO A 362 19.62 -22.67 9.23
N GLN A 363 20.30 -23.44 8.37
CA GLN A 363 21.31 -22.95 7.45
C GLN A 363 20.71 -22.10 6.31
N TRP A 364 19.52 -22.43 5.85
CA TRP A 364 18.84 -21.76 4.75
C TRP A 364 18.20 -20.44 5.17
N GLU A 365 17.68 -20.35 6.40
CA GLU A 365 17.22 -19.09 6.99
C GLU A 365 18.36 -18.05 7.03
N ARG A 366 19.57 -18.48 7.45
CA ARG A 366 20.76 -17.61 7.48
C ARG A 366 21.15 -17.08 6.11
N TRP A 367 21.02 -17.89 5.05
CA TRP A 367 21.31 -17.46 3.69
C TRP A 367 20.22 -16.54 3.13
N SER A 368 18.95 -16.78 3.46
CA SER A 368 17.83 -15.95 3.01
C SER A 368 17.94 -14.50 3.49
N ASP A 369 18.54 -14.24 4.65
CA ASP A 369 18.71 -12.88 5.19
C ASP A 369 19.95 -12.14 4.63
N SER A 370 20.87 -12.85 3.96
CA SER A 370 22.09 -12.23 3.44
C SER A 370 21.86 -11.55 2.08
N PRO A 371 22.45 -10.37 1.82
CA PRO A 371 22.36 -9.72 0.51
C PRO A 371 23.09 -10.47 -0.61
N ARG A 372 23.99 -11.41 -0.26
CA ARG A 372 24.84 -12.16 -1.21
C ARG A 372 24.27 -13.52 -1.61
N TYR A 373 23.18 -13.96 -1.00
CA TYR A 373 22.60 -15.29 -1.25
C TYR A 373 21.10 -15.19 -1.54
N ALA A 374 20.58 -16.10 -2.35
CA ALA A 374 19.16 -16.30 -2.53
C ALA A 374 18.83 -17.78 -2.64
N VAL A 375 17.63 -18.15 -2.19
CA VAL A 375 17.18 -19.53 -2.16
C VAL A 375 15.75 -19.61 -2.67
N PHE A 376 15.48 -20.59 -3.51
CA PHE A 376 14.15 -20.92 -4.00
C PHE A 376 14.13 -22.38 -4.47
N CYS A 377 12.96 -22.89 -4.79
CA CYS A 377 12.78 -24.24 -5.26
C CYS A 377 12.28 -24.24 -6.70
N VAL A 378 12.67 -25.26 -7.46
CA VAL A 378 12.24 -25.50 -8.84
C VAL A 378 11.74 -26.93 -9.00
N LYS A 379 10.73 -27.12 -9.83
CA LYS A 379 10.18 -28.44 -10.16
C LYS A 379 9.81 -28.44 -11.65
N GLU A 380 10.21 -29.48 -12.37
CA GLU A 380 9.86 -29.59 -13.78
C GLU A 380 8.34 -29.76 -13.93
N VAL A 381 7.74 -28.99 -14.83
CA VAL A 381 6.31 -29.12 -15.16
C VAL A 381 6.14 -30.28 -16.13
N VAL A 382 5.37 -31.29 -15.78
CA VAL A 382 5.04 -32.40 -16.66
C VAL A 382 4.03 -31.95 -17.72
N TRP A 383 4.33 -32.21 -19.00
CA TRP A 383 3.49 -31.83 -20.15
C TRP A 383 3.27 -33.03 -21.09
N PRO A 384 2.11 -33.18 -21.77
CA PRO A 384 0.87 -32.41 -21.61
C PRO A 384 0.01 -33.02 -20.50
N TRP A 385 -0.95 -32.27 -19.97
CA TRP A 385 -2.07 -32.79 -19.18
C TRP A 385 -2.98 -33.77 -19.97
N LEU A 386 -2.52 -34.36 -21.07
CA LEU A 386 -3.23 -35.39 -21.84
C LEU A 386 -2.98 -36.76 -21.19
N ASN A 387 -4.01 -37.26 -20.50
CA ASN A 387 -4.26 -38.65 -20.07
C ASN A 387 -4.13 -38.99 -18.58
N GLN A 388 -4.15 -38.02 -17.66
CA GLN A 388 -4.18 -38.37 -16.25
C GLN A 388 -5.36 -37.69 -15.56
N ALA A 389 -6.31 -38.51 -15.11
CA ALA A 389 -7.40 -38.14 -14.22
C ALA A 389 -6.84 -37.41 -13.00
N ASP A 390 -7.68 -36.61 -12.33
CA ASP A 390 -7.40 -35.74 -11.18
C ASP A 390 -6.72 -36.39 -9.94
N ASP A 391 -6.26 -37.64 -10.04
CA ASP A 391 -5.69 -38.49 -8.97
C ASP A 391 -4.31 -39.09 -9.31
N VAL A 392 -3.54 -38.52 -10.23
CA VAL A 392 -2.11 -38.91 -10.34
C VAL A 392 -1.28 -37.97 -9.46
N ASP A 393 -0.81 -38.52 -8.34
CA ASP A 393 0.13 -37.88 -7.43
C ASP A 393 1.20 -37.13 -8.23
N ASP A 394 1.40 -35.86 -7.90
CA ASP A 394 2.40 -35.00 -8.52
C ASP A 394 3.82 -35.44 -8.05
N VAL A 395 4.33 -36.54 -8.60
CA VAL A 395 5.48 -37.34 -8.09
C VAL A 395 6.84 -36.62 -8.14
N GLY A 396 6.95 -35.43 -8.71
CA GLY A 396 8.22 -34.69 -8.76
C GLY A 396 8.57 -33.99 -7.44
N GLU A 397 9.73 -34.26 -6.86
CA GLU A 397 10.23 -33.48 -5.72
C GLU A 397 10.77 -32.12 -6.14
N PHE A 398 10.61 -31.11 -5.29
CA PHE A 398 11.19 -29.79 -5.50
C PHE A 398 12.71 -29.80 -5.31
N ILE A 399 13.43 -29.34 -6.33
CA ILE A 399 14.87 -29.13 -6.31
C ILE A 399 15.15 -27.78 -5.65
N HIS A 400 15.92 -27.79 -4.59
CA HIS A 400 16.37 -26.58 -3.89
C HIS A 400 17.54 -25.97 -4.64
N VAL A 401 17.48 -24.66 -4.86
CA VAL A 401 18.50 -23.88 -5.55
C VAL A 401 19.08 -22.84 -4.59
N LEU A 402 20.41 -22.84 -4.45
CA LEU A 402 21.17 -21.80 -3.77
C LEU A 402 21.92 -20.97 -4.80
N ALA A 403 21.64 -19.67 -4.85
CA ALA A 403 22.44 -18.70 -5.59
C ALA A 403 23.36 -17.92 -4.65
N GLU A 404 24.60 -17.71 -5.05
CA GLU A 404 25.64 -17.01 -4.28
C GLU A 404 26.42 -16.06 -5.19
N VAL A 405 26.66 -14.83 -4.72
CA VAL A 405 27.54 -13.88 -5.41
C VAL A 405 28.99 -14.33 -5.31
N ASP A 406 29.60 -14.59 -6.46
CA ASP A 406 30.97 -15.05 -6.60
C ASP A 406 31.74 -14.16 -7.59
N GLU A 407 32.56 -13.28 -7.03
CA GLU A 407 33.35 -12.28 -7.75
C GLU A 407 34.51 -12.90 -8.55
N GLU A 408 34.86 -14.17 -8.30
CA GLU A 408 35.91 -14.88 -9.04
C GLU A 408 35.39 -15.46 -10.37
N THR A 409 34.07 -15.56 -10.52
CA THR A 409 33.44 -16.09 -11.74
C THR A 409 33.09 -14.98 -12.72
N ALA A 410 33.26 -15.23 -14.02
CA ALA A 410 32.91 -14.26 -15.06
C ALA A 410 31.40 -13.90 -15.09
N ALA A 411 30.54 -14.71 -14.49
CA ALA A 411 29.10 -14.46 -14.39
C ALA A 411 28.68 -13.81 -13.06
N GLU A 412 29.63 -13.59 -12.14
CA GLU A 412 29.45 -12.91 -10.85
C GLU A 412 28.51 -13.62 -9.84
N VAL A 413 27.83 -14.68 -10.26
CA VAL A 413 26.90 -15.48 -9.47
C VAL A 413 27.06 -16.96 -9.82
N LYS A 414 27.06 -17.80 -8.79
CA LYS A 414 27.07 -19.26 -8.93
C LYS A 414 25.81 -19.88 -8.32
N PHE A 415 25.45 -21.05 -8.83
CA PHE A 415 24.27 -21.81 -8.44
C PHE A 415 24.67 -23.20 -7.93
N ARG A 416 24.00 -23.67 -6.89
CA ARG A 416 24.09 -25.05 -6.40
C ARG A 416 22.70 -25.64 -6.28
N THR A 417 22.56 -26.95 -6.49
CA THR A 417 21.28 -27.66 -6.35
C THR A 417 21.42 -28.88 -5.45
N ASN A 418 20.34 -29.29 -4.78
CA ASN A 418 20.30 -30.52 -3.99
C ASN A 418 20.08 -31.80 -4.84
N ALA A 419 19.68 -31.66 -6.11
CA ALA A 419 19.39 -32.79 -6.99
C ALA A 419 20.64 -33.51 -7.52
N THR A 420 21.78 -32.80 -7.58
CA THR A 420 23.08 -33.38 -7.94
C THR A 420 23.87 -33.80 -6.70
N LEU A 421 23.22 -34.43 -5.72
CA LEU A 421 23.90 -35.23 -4.69
C LEU A 421 24.45 -36.52 -5.36
N SER A 422 25.35 -36.39 -6.34
CA SER A 422 26.21 -37.51 -6.68
C SER A 422 27.08 -37.76 -5.45
N VAL A 423 27.16 -39.03 -5.06
CA VAL A 423 27.86 -39.56 -3.89
C VAL A 423 29.36 -39.17 -3.83
N ASN A 424 29.88 -38.42 -4.82
CA ASN A 424 31.29 -38.07 -4.97
C ASN A 424 31.62 -36.57 -5.07
N ASN A 425 30.65 -35.62 -5.08
CA ASN A 425 31.02 -34.19 -5.02
C ASN A 425 29.92 -33.28 -4.43
N PRO A 426 30.03 -32.84 -3.16
CA PRO A 426 29.10 -31.89 -2.55
C PRO A 426 29.24 -30.44 -3.08
N PHE A 427 30.03 -30.20 -4.13
CA PHE A 427 30.41 -28.87 -4.62
C PHE A 427 30.10 -28.59 -6.10
N ASP A 428 29.22 -29.35 -6.76
CA ASP A 428 28.84 -29.03 -8.15
C ASP A 428 28.23 -27.61 -8.22
N THR A 429 29.03 -26.71 -8.79
CA THR A 429 28.79 -25.28 -8.83
C THR A 429 28.60 -24.88 -10.28
N TYR A 430 27.45 -24.28 -10.57
CA TYR A 430 27.05 -23.94 -11.92
C TYR A 430 27.03 -22.44 -12.12
N VAL A 431 27.47 -22.00 -13.29
CA VAL A 431 27.39 -20.59 -13.72
C VAL A 431 25.99 -20.22 -14.22
N HIS A 432 25.26 -21.22 -14.72
CA HIS A 432 23.91 -21.07 -15.24
C HIS A 432 23.02 -22.18 -14.69
N LEU A 433 21.89 -21.80 -14.11
CA LEU A 433 20.94 -22.73 -13.51
C LEU A 433 20.34 -23.68 -14.56
N ARG A 434 20.12 -23.19 -15.77
CA ARG A 434 19.69 -24.01 -16.92
C ARG A 434 20.61 -25.21 -17.17
N HIS A 435 21.93 -25.03 -17.03
CA HIS A 435 22.89 -26.12 -17.21
C HIS A 435 22.87 -27.09 -16.03
N ALA A 436 22.68 -26.59 -14.81
CA ALA A 436 22.53 -27.42 -13.61
C ALA A 436 21.33 -28.36 -13.72
N LEU A 437 20.23 -27.88 -14.32
CA LEU A 437 19.00 -28.63 -14.49
C LEU A 437 18.97 -29.45 -15.79
N ALA A 438 19.83 -29.16 -16.77
CA ALA A 438 19.79 -29.79 -18.10
C ALA A 438 19.98 -31.31 -18.07
N THR A 439 20.74 -31.85 -17.11
CA THR A 439 20.91 -33.31 -16.96
C THR A 439 19.68 -33.99 -16.36
N LEU A 440 18.86 -33.23 -15.64
CA LEU A 440 17.63 -33.67 -14.99
C LEU A 440 16.39 -33.39 -15.85
N SER A 441 16.49 -32.45 -16.79
CA SER A 441 15.38 -31.99 -17.62
C SER A 441 15.02 -32.99 -18.71
N THR A 442 13.73 -33.25 -18.89
CA THR A 442 13.24 -34.03 -20.04
C THR A 442 13.53 -33.32 -21.38
N PRO A 443 13.52 -34.05 -22.52
CA PRO A 443 13.62 -33.43 -23.84
C PRO A 443 12.54 -32.37 -24.11
N ASP A 444 11.32 -32.58 -23.61
CA ASP A 444 10.20 -31.61 -23.72
C ASP A 444 10.51 -30.32 -22.96
N ALA A 445 10.94 -30.43 -21.71
CA ALA A 445 11.34 -29.28 -20.91
C ALA A 445 12.45 -28.47 -21.59
N LYS A 446 13.43 -29.14 -22.21
CA LYS A 446 14.50 -28.48 -22.96
C LYS A 446 13.95 -27.70 -24.16
N ASP A 447 13.09 -28.31 -24.95
CA ASP A 447 12.47 -27.66 -26.10
C ASP A 447 11.62 -26.44 -25.70
N ARG A 448 10.83 -26.55 -24.63
CA ARG A 448 10.08 -25.40 -24.08
C ARG A 448 10.96 -24.28 -23.59
N MET A 449 12.09 -24.59 -22.95
CA MET A 449 13.05 -23.56 -22.55
C MET A 449 13.69 -22.89 -23.78
N ASP A 450 13.94 -23.61 -24.87
CA ASP A 450 14.57 -23.07 -26.09
C ASP A 450 13.61 -22.23 -26.94
N ASN A 451 12.30 -22.48 -26.83
CA ASN A 451 11.25 -21.82 -27.61
C ASN A 451 10.32 -20.94 -26.74
N SER A 452 10.85 -20.33 -25.68
CA SER A 452 10.08 -19.44 -24.82
C SER A 452 9.61 -18.17 -25.55
N ASN A 453 8.45 -17.65 -25.15
CA ASN A 453 7.89 -16.43 -25.74
C ASN A 453 8.65 -15.18 -25.22
N LEU A 454 9.35 -14.48 -26.12
CA LEU A 454 10.17 -13.31 -25.77
C LEU A 454 9.38 -12.13 -25.20
N LEU A 455 8.13 -11.92 -25.64
CA LEU A 455 7.29 -10.83 -25.12
C LEU A 455 6.81 -11.13 -23.71
N LEU A 456 6.45 -12.39 -23.45
CA LEU A 456 6.17 -12.87 -22.09
C LEU A 456 7.40 -12.65 -21.18
N GLU A 457 8.60 -13.02 -21.64
CA GLU A 457 9.82 -12.81 -20.88
C GLU A 457 10.08 -11.34 -20.57
N VAL A 458 9.85 -10.43 -21.53
CA VAL A 458 10.00 -8.98 -21.30
C VAL A 458 9.01 -8.48 -20.25
N ASN A 459 7.74 -8.90 -20.32
CA ASN A 459 6.73 -8.51 -19.33
C ASN A 459 7.07 -9.07 -17.95
N LEU A 460 7.46 -10.34 -17.87
CA LEU A 460 7.85 -10.99 -16.62
C LEU A 460 9.12 -10.34 -16.03
N GLN A 461 10.13 -10.05 -16.84
CA GLN A 461 11.36 -9.38 -16.41
C GLN A 461 11.06 -8.04 -15.73
N LYS A 462 10.25 -7.20 -16.39
CA LYS A 462 9.84 -5.90 -15.85
C LYS A 462 9.06 -6.07 -14.56
N PHE A 463 8.10 -7.00 -14.54
CA PHE A 463 7.24 -7.23 -13.39
C PHE A 463 8.04 -7.68 -12.17
N LEU A 464 8.91 -8.69 -12.33
CA LEU A 464 9.77 -9.19 -11.27
C LEU A 464 10.77 -8.14 -10.77
N ALA A 465 11.32 -7.33 -11.67
CA ALA A 465 12.23 -6.24 -11.31
C ALA A 465 11.54 -5.14 -10.49
N LEU A 466 10.33 -4.73 -10.88
CA LEU A 466 9.54 -3.73 -10.14
C LEU A 466 9.11 -4.23 -8.78
N LEU A 467 8.73 -5.51 -8.68
CA LEU A 467 8.41 -6.15 -7.41
C LEU A 467 9.65 -6.33 -6.52
N ARG A 468 10.87 -6.24 -7.07
CA ARG A 468 12.13 -6.58 -6.39
C ARG A 468 11.99 -7.92 -5.66
N LEU A 469 11.47 -8.91 -6.39
CA LEU A 469 10.90 -10.13 -5.84
C LEU A 469 11.85 -10.79 -4.83
N PHE A 470 13.13 -10.96 -5.16
CA PHE A 470 14.09 -11.67 -4.31
C PHE A 470 14.56 -10.82 -3.13
N SER A 471 14.82 -9.54 -3.35
CA SER A 471 15.16 -8.55 -2.30
C SER A 471 14.10 -8.42 -1.22
N TYR A 472 12.83 -8.60 -1.57
CA TYR A 472 11.72 -8.48 -0.66
C TYR A 472 11.05 -9.81 -0.30
N THR A 473 11.63 -10.94 -0.68
CA THR A 473 11.18 -12.25 -0.19
C THR A 473 11.76 -12.50 1.19
N LYS A 474 10.89 -12.64 2.20
CA LYS A 474 11.27 -13.08 3.55
C LYS A 474 10.26 -14.09 4.06
N PRO A 475 10.67 -15.36 4.29
CA PRO A 475 9.75 -16.36 4.83
C PRO A 475 9.16 -15.88 6.17
N PRO A 476 7.91 -16.24 6.48
CA PRO A 476 7.29 -15.84 7.73
C PRO A 476 8.08 -16.43 8.90
N LYS A 477 8.51 -15.59 9.85
CA LYS A 477 9.18 -16.08 11.06
C LYS A 477 8.20 -16.94 11.86
N ARG A 478 8.54 -18.21 12.15
CA ARG A 478 7.77 -19.03 13.10
C ARG A 478 7.70 -18.26 14.43
N ARG A 479 6.50 -17.90 14.88
CA ARG A 479 6.29 -17.49 16.27
C ARG A 479 6.57 -18.72 17.12
N VAL A 480 7.74 -18.76 17.78
CA VAL A 480 7.93 -19.63 18.93
C VAL A 480 6.97 -19.10 19.99
N VAL A 481 5.79 -19.70 20.07
CA VAL A 481 4.97 -19.58 21.28
C VAL A 481 5.76 -20.35 22.33
N GLU A 482 6.58 -19.64 23.11
CA GLU A 482 7.01 -20.17 24.40
C GLU A 482 5.73 -20.41 25.19
N ALA A 483 5.27 -21.67 25.17
CA ALA A 483 4.33 -22.14 26.16
C ALA A 483 5.02 -21.92 27.50
N ARG A 484 4.72 -20.80 28.16
CA ARG A 484 4.94 -20.64 29.59
C ARG A 484 4.10 -21.72 30.26
N GLY A 485 4.69 -22.91 30.39
CA GLY A 485 4.22 -23.95 31.27
C GLY A 485 4.26 -23.40 32.69
N ARG A 486 3.17 -22.78 33.13
CA ARG A 486 2.83 -22.78 34.55
C ARG A 486 2.56 -24.24 34.88
N MET A 487 3.59 -24.94 35.38
CA MET A 487 3.37 -26.06 36.28
C MET A 487 2.61 -25.50 37.48
N VAL A 488 1.29 -25.57 37.41
CA VAL A 488 0.45 -25.55 38.60
C VAL A 488 0.64 -26.92 39.23
N THR A 489 1.54 -27.00 40.20
CA THR A 489 1.57 -28.12 41.13
C THR A 489 0.25 -28.11 41.89
N ASN A 490 -0.66 -28.98 41.46
CA ASN A 490 -1.92 -29.24 42.13
C ASN A 490 -1.60 -30.07 43.39
N LYS A 491 -1.31 -29.38 44.50
CA LYS A 491 -1.34 -29.97 45.84
C LYS A 491 -2.29 -29.13 46.70
N ASP A 492 -3.31 -29.83 47.17
CA ASP A 492 -4.02 -29.62 48.43
C ASP A 492 -4.95 -28.39 48.54
N GLN A 493 -6.14 -28.51 47.93
CA GLN A 493 -7.39 -28.03 48.55
C GLN A 493 -8.50 -29.05 48.30
N LEU A 494 -8.59 -30.07 49.15
CA LEU A 494 -9.83 -30.80 49.41
C LEU A 494 -10.45 -30.24 50.70
N PRO A 495 -11.75 -29.94 50.74
CA PRO A 495 -12.41 -29.47 51.96
C PRO A 495 -12.61 -30.63 52.94
N PRO A 496 -12.56 -30.39 54.26
CA PRO A 496 -12.70 -31.45 55.25
C PRO A 496 -14.16 -31.89 55.35
N ALA A 497 -14.39 -33.20 55.21
CA ALA A 497 -15.66 -33.84 55.51
C ALA A 497 -15.82 -33.98 57.03
N SER A 498 -16.94 -33.47 57.53
CA SER A 498 -17.42 -33.60 58.90
C SER A 498 -17.79 -35.04 59.26
N ALA A 499 -17.32 -35.52 60.41
CA ALA A 499 -18.09 -36.42 61.28
C ALA A 499 -17.36 -36.59 62.63
N ASP A 500 -17.81 -35.85 63.63
CA ASP A 500 -17.66 -36.21 65.03
C ASP A 500 -18.56 -37.43 65.33
N ALA A 501 -17.95 -38.49 65.84
CA ALA A 501 -18.60 -39.49 66.68
C ALA A 501 -17.59 -39.97 67.73
N MET A 502 -17.91 -39.73 68.99
CA MET A 502 -17.11 -40.06 70.18
C MET A 502 -16.97 -41.57 70.42
N ASP A 503 -15.72 -41.96 70.75
CA ASP A 503 -15.20 -42.77 71.88
C ASP A 503 -15.94 -44.06 72.31
N PRO A 504 -15.23 -45.18 72.60
CA PRO A 504 -14.52 -45.27 73.89
C PRO A 504 -13.20 -46.07 73.90
N ALA A 505 -12.26 -45.61 74.75
CA ALA A 505 -11.33 -46.38 75.60
C ALA A 505 -9.82 -46.25 75.31
N GLU A 506 -9.07 -46.20 76.43
CA GLU A 506 -7.61 -46.22 76.62
C GLU A 506 -6.92 -44.85 76.45
N MET A 507 -6.79 -44.02 77.49
CA MET A 507 -6.12 -44.26 78.79
C MET A 507 -4.78 -45.00 78.63
N ALA A 508 -3.66 -44.28 78.60
CA ALA A 508 -2.61 -44.36 79.62
C ALA A 508 -1.33 -43.59 79.23
N THR A 509 -0.75 -42.99 80.27
CA THR A 509 0.58 -42.34 80.41
C THR A 509 0.77 -40.93 79.89
#